data_AF-A0A436FZK3-F1
#
_entry.id   AF-A0A436FZK3-F1
#
_cell.length_a   1.000
_cell.length_b   1.000
_cell.length_c   1.000
_cell.angle_alpha   90.00
_cell.angle_beta   90.00
_cell.angle_gamma   90.00
#
_symmetry.space_group_name_H-M   'P 1'
#
loop_
_entity.id
_entity.type
_entity.pdbx_description
1 polymer ?
#
loop_
_entity_poly.entity_id
_entity_poly.type
_entity_poly.pdbx_seq_one_letter_code
_entity_poly.pdbx_strand_id
1 'polypeptide(L)'
;MRRSTGANVATIFALTLPVVVGAAGFGVETSYWYYNSLRLQATADAAAYAGALEQISGSDKPTIVAAATQSAASNGLGSGTIVVNTPPASGPNTAKKA
;
A
#
# COMPACT_ATOMS: atom_id res chain seq x y z
N MET A 1 5.78 -22.34 51.26
CA MET A 1 5.52 -20.93 50.87
C MET A 1 5.76 -20.61 49.39
N ARG A 2 6.70 -21.26 48.66
CA ARG A 2 6.94 -20.97 47.22
C ARG A 2 5.76 -21.24 46.26
N ARG A 3 4.85 -22.17 46.59
CA ARG A 3 3.72 -22.57 45.72
C ARG A 3 2.65 -21.48 45.59
N SER A 4 2.41 -20.70 46.64
CA SER A 4 1.38 -19.66 46.67
C SER A 4 1.76 -18.43 45.84
N THR A 5 3.04 -18.04 45.86
CA THR A 5 3.55 -16.93 45.04
C THR A 5 3.51 -17.29 43.55
N GLY A 6 3.90 -18.51 43.18
CA GLY A 6 3.82 -18.98 41.79
C GLY A 6 2.39 -19.05 41.25
N ALA A 7 1.43 -19.46 42.08
CA ALA A 7 0.01 -19.49 41.70
C ALA A 7 -0.56 -18.08 41.47
N ASN A 8 -0.23 -17.11 42.33
CA ASN A 8 -0.66 -15.72 42.15
C ASN A 8 -0.08 -15.09 40.87
N VAL A 9 1.21 -15.34 40.59
CA VAL A 9 1.85 -14.87 39.35
C VAL A 9 1.20 -15.51 38.12
N ALA A 10 0.90 -16.81 38.17
CA ALA A 10 0.23 -17.51 37.07
C ALA A 10 -1.17 -16.97 36.77
N THR A 11 -1.96 -16.63 37.80
CA THR A 11 -3.29 -16.04 37.62
C THR A 11 -3.23 -14.64 37.01
N ILE A 12 -2.33 -13.78 37.50
CA ILE A 12 -2.14 -12.43 36.94
C ILE A 12 -1.66 -12.52 35.48
N PHE A 13 -0.74 -13.44 35.20
CA PHE A 13 -0.27 -13.68 33.84
C PHE A 13 -1.40 -14.17 32.93
N ALA A 14 -2.18 -15.15 33.37
CA ALA A 14 -3.31 -15.69 32.60
C ALA A 14 -4.37 -14.63 32.29
N LEU A 15 -4.63 -13.70 33.21
CA LEU A 15 -5.59 -12.61 33.01
C LEU A 15 -5.07 -11.48 32.11
N THR A 16 -3.76 -11.24 32.08
CA THR A 16 -3.16 -10.17 31.25
C THR A 16 -2.76 -10.65 29.86
N LEU A 17 -2.56 -11.96 29.67
CA LEU A 17 -2.18 -12.55 28.38
C LEU A 17 -3.11 -12.15 27.22
N PRO A 18 -4.45 -12.15 27.34
CA PRO A 18 -5.32 -11.76 26.24
C PRO A 18 -5.13 -10.31 25.79
N VAL A 19 -4.81 -9.40 26.72
CA VAL A 19 -4.55 -7.99 26.41
C VAL A 19 -3.27 -7.86 25.58
N VAL A 20 -2.21 -8.58 25.98
CA VAL A 20 -0.93 -8.58 25.24
C VAL A 20 -1.09 -9.18 23.85
N VAL A 21 -1.78 -10.32 23.75
CA VAL A 21 -2.06 -10.98 22.46
C VAL A 21 -2.92 -10.09 21.58
N GLY A 22 -3.94 -9.44 22.13
CA GLY A 22 -4.78 -8.49 21.40
C GLY A 22 -3.97 -7.30 20.86
N ALA A 23 -3.14 -6.67 21.70
CA ALA A 23 -2.28 -5.56 21.30
C ALA A 23 -1.28 -5.96 20.20
N ALA A 24 -0.67 -7.15 20.30
CA ALA A 24 0.22 -7.68 19.27
C ALA A 24 -0.53 -7.91 17.95
N GLY A 25 -1.74 -8.48 18.00
CA GLY A 25 -2.58 -8.69 16.82
C GLY A 25 -2.95 -7.38 16.11
N PHE A 26 -3.38 -6.36 16.87
CA PHE A 26 -3.66 -5.03 16.30
C PHE A 26 -2.42 -4.38 15.67
N GLY A 27 -1.24 -4.56 16.28
CA GLY A 27 0.02 -4.06 15.74
C GLY A 27 0.36 -4.69 14.38
N VAL A 28 0.20 -6.02 14.26
CA VAL A 28 0.44 -6.74 12.99
C VAL A 28 -0.53 -6.28 11.90
N GLU A 29 -1.82 -6.22 12.19
CA GLU A 29 -2.84 -5.81 11.21
C GLU A 29 -2.58 -4.39 10.70
N THR A 30 -2.29 -3.45 11.62
CA THR A 30 -1.99 -2.06 11.24
C THR A 30 -0.73 -1.96 10.39
N SER A 31 0.31 -2.72 10.76
CA SER A 31 1.57 -2.76 10.00
C SER A 31 1.37 -3.34 8.61
N TYR A 32 0.55 -4.38 8.49
CA TYR A 32 0.22 -5.02 7.23
C TYR A 32 -0.56 -4.07 6.30
N TRP A 33 -1.56 -3.37 6.84
CA TRP A 33 -2.31 -2.34 6.11
C TRP A 33 -1.40 -1.24 5.58
N TYR A 34 -0.51 -0.74 6.44
CA TYR A 34 0.43 0.31 6.07
C TYR A 34 1.41 -0.15 4.99
N TYR A 35 1.96 -1.36 5.14
CA TYR A 35 2.84 -1.97 4.15
C TYR A 35 2.16 -2.13 2.79
N ASN A 36 0.92 -2.63 2.77
CA ASN A 36 0.15 -2.78 1.54
C ASN A 36 -0.13 -1.42 0.88
N SER A 37 -0.43 -0.40 1.68
CA SER A 37 -0.65 0.96 1.19
C SER A 37 0.59 1.55 0.52
N LEU A 38 1.76 1.41 1.15
CA LEU A 38 3.03 1.87 0.58
C LEU A 38 3.38 1.11 -0.71
N ARG A 39 3.11 -0.19 -0.74
CA ARG A 39 3.35 -1.02 -1.92
C ARG A 39 2.49 -0.56 -3.10
N LEU A 40 1.19 -0.35 -2.88
CA LEU A 40 0.29 0.18 -3.92
C LEU A 40 0.70 1.58 -4.38
N GLN A 41 1.15 2.44 -3.46
CA GLN A 41 1.64 3.77 -3.78
C GLN A 41 2.89 3.72 -4.67
N ALA A 42 3.85 2.84 -4.36
CA ALA A 42 5.04 2.65 -5.19
C ALA A 42 4.70 2.12 -6.59
N THR A 43 3.75 1.20 -6.70
CA THR A 43 3.23 0.73 -7.99
C THR A 43 2.62 1.87 -8.81
N ALA A 44 1.84 2.75 -8.17
CA ALA A 44 1.22 3.90 -8.84
C ALA A 44 2.25 4.93 -9.32
N ASP A 45 3.28 5.21 -8.52
CA ASP A 45 4.38 6.10 -8.90
C ASP A 45 5.15 5.55 -10.12
N ALA A 46 5.52 4.26 -10.08
CA ALA A 46 6.19 3.61 -11.20
C ALA A 46 5.34 3.59 -12.48
N ALA A 47 4.01 3.47 -12.35
CA ALA A 47 3.08 3.57 -13.47
C ALA A 47 3.02 4.99 -14.04
N ALA A 48 2.93 6.00 -13.16
CA ALA A 48 2.92 7.41 -13.55
C ALA A 48 4.23 7.81 -14.24
N TYR A 49 5.37 7.34 -13.74
CA TYR A 49 6.68 7.58 -14.33
C TYR A 49 6.79 6.98 -15.74
N ALA A 50 6.37 5.72 -15.91
CA ALA A 50 6.36 5.07 -17.24
C ALA A 50 5.44 5.80 -18.22
N GLY A 51 4.24 6.20 -17.80
CA GLY A 51 3.33 6.99 -18.63
C GLY A 51 3.88 8.38 -18.96
N ALA A 52 4.59 9.02 -18.04
CA ALA A 52 5.23 10.31 -18.25
C ALA A 52 6.39 10.22 -19.25
N LEU A 53 7.18 9.14 -19.24
CA LEU A 53 8.23 8.91 -20.24
C LEU A 53 7.65 8.83 -21.66
N GLU A 54 6.58 8.06 -21.84
CA GLU A 54 5.87 7.98 -23.13
C GLU A 54 5.25 9.32 -23.55
N GLN A 55 4.81 10.13 -22.58
CA GLN A 55 4.31 11.46 -22.88
C GLN A 55 5.42 12.40 -23.37
N ILE A 56 6.60 12.32 -22.76
CA ILE A 56 7.76 13.15 -23.16
C ILE A 56 8.31 12.71 -24.52
N SER A 57 8.21 11.42 -24.88
CA SER A 57 8.57 10.94 -26.22
C SER A 57 7.57 11.33 -27.31
N GLY A 58 6.46 11.98 -26.95
CA GLY A 58 5.42 12.40 -27.89
C GLY A 58 4.48 11.27 -28.34
N SER A 59 4.41 10.17 -27.57
CA SER A 59 3.56 9.03 -27.89
C SER A 59 2.07 9.36 -27.72
N ASP A 60 1.22 8.68 -28.49
CA ASP A 60 -0.23 8.83 -28.39
C ASP A 60 -0.79 8.35 -27.03
N LYS A 61 -1.95 8.89 -26.63
CA LYS A 61 -2.66 8.51 -25.40
C LYS A 61 -2.79 7.01 -25.14
N PRO A 62 -3.19 6.16 -26.12
CA PRO A 62 -3.26 4.71 -25.90
C PRO A 62 -1.90 4.09 -25.51
N THR A 63 -0.79 4.57 -26.08
CA THR A 63 0.56 4.09 -25.79
C THR A 63 0.98 4.48 -24.36
N ILE A 64 0.67 5.72 -23.95
CA ILE A 64 0.91 6.19 -22.57
C ILE A 64 0.14 5.34 -21.56
N VAL A 65 -1.14 5.04 -21.84
CA VAL A 65 -1.97 4.20 -20.97
C VAL A 65 -1.44 2.77 -20.92
N ALA A 66 -1.03 2.22 -22.06
CA ALA A 66 -0.47 0.87 -22.14
C ALA A 66 0.84 0.75 -21.32
N ALA A 67 1.76 1.71 -21.46
CA ALA A 67 3.03 1.71 -20.72
C ALA A 67 2.83 1.84 -19.21
N ALA A 68 1.96 2.75 -18.77
CA ALA A 68 1.61 2.89 -17.35
C ALA A 68 0.95 1.61 -16.79
N THR A 69 0.05 0.99 -17.55
CA THR A 69 -0.62 -0.27 -17.16
C THR A 69 0.38 -1.42 -17.08
N GLN A 70 1.30 -1.53 -18.04
CA GLN A 70 2.33 -2.56 -18.05
C GLN A 70 3.29 -2.39 -16.87
N SER A 71 3.74 -1.17 -16.59
CA SER A 71 4.60 -0.87 -15.45
C SER A 71 3.92 -1.26 -14.14
N ALA A 72 2.63 -0.96 -13.98
CA ALA A 72 1.90 -1.35 -12.79
C ALA A 72 1.73 -2.85 -12.63
N ALA A 73 1.42 -3.57 -13.71
CA ALA A 73 1.32 -5.02 -13.71
C ALA A 73 2.66 -5.65 -13.25
N SER A 74 3.78 -5.16 -13.79
CA SER A 74 5.12 -5.60 -13.39
C SER A 74 5.47 -5.24 -11.94
N ASN A 75 4.95 -4.12 -11.41
CA ASN A 75 5.15 -3.68 -10.02
C ASN A 75 4.14 -4.28 -9.04
N GLY A 76 3.43 -5.35 -9.43
CA GLY A 76 2.66 -6.18 -8.51
C GLY A 76 1.25 -5.67 -8.18
N LEU A 77 0.64 -4.89 -9.09
CA LEU A 77 -0.76 -4.45 -8.98
C LEU A 77 -1.76 -5.62 -8.82
N GLY A 78 -1.43 -6.80 -9.35
CA GLY A 78 -2.30 -7.98 -9.32
C GLY A 78 -3.57 -7.76 -10.14
N SER A 79 -4.74 -8.03 -9.56
CA SER A 79 -6.06 -7.79 -10.17
C SER A 79 -6.59 -6.36 -9.95
N GLY A 80 -5.77 -5.45 -9.42
CA GLY A 80 -6.13 -4.05 -9.22
C GLY A 80 -6.38 -3.33 -10.55
N THR A 81 -7.25 -2.33 -10.54
CA THR A 81 -7.47 -1.44 -11.70
C THR A 81 -6.67 -0.16 -11.52
N ILE A 82 -5.97 0.28 -12.56
CA ILE A 82 -5.33 1.61 -12.60
C ILE A 82 -6.00 2.48 -13.64
N VAL A 83 -6.29 3.71 -13.25
CA VAL A 83 -6.83 4.74 -14.12
C VAL A 83 -5.74 5.76 -14.42
N VAL A 84 -5.33 5.83 -15.68
CA VAL A 84 -4.32 6.77 -16.15
C VAL A 84 -5.03 8.02 -16.67
N ASN A 85 -4.73 9.18 -16.08
CA ASN A 85 -5.34 10.46 -16.45
C ASN A 85 -4.31 11.38 -17.08
N THR A 86 -4.44 11.64 -18.39
CA THR A 86 -3.65 12.61 -19.14
C THR A 86 -4.58 13.52 -19.95
N PRO A 87 -4.88 14.76 -19.54
CA PRO A 87 -4.36 15.50 -18.37
C PRO A 87 -4.81 14.96 -17.01
N PRO A 88 -4.10 15.29 -15.91
CA PRO A 88 -4.46 14.86 -14.55
C PRO A 88 -5.81 15.42 -14.10
N ALA A 89 -6.57 14.66 -13.30
CA ALA A 89 -7.92 15.04 -12.85
C ALA A 89 -7.94 16.08 -11.70
N SER A 90 -6.80 16.29 -11.03
CA SER A 90 -6.62 17.23 -9.91
C SER A 90 -5.24 17.88 -9.96
N GLY A 91 -5.10 19.07 -9.36
CA GLY A 91 -3.86 19.84 -9.30
C GLY A 91 -3.73 20.95 -10.35
N PRO A 92 -2.60 21.69 -10.37
CA PRO A 92 -2.46 22.90 -11.17
C PRO A 92 -2.39 22.69 -12.70
N ASN A 93 -2.26 21.45 -13.18
CA ASN A 93 -2.13 21.13 -14.60
C ASN A 93 -3.34 20.37 -15.18
N THR A 94 -4.51 20.46 -14.54
CA THR A 94 -5.76 19.78 -14.96
C THR A 94 -6.23 20.13 -16.37
N ALA A 95 -5.85 21.30 -16.90
CA ALA A 95 -6.24 21.76 -18.23
C ALA A 95 -5.13 21.63 -19.31
N LYS A 96 -3.92 21.18 -18.94
CA LYS A 96 -2.81 21.06 -19.91
C LYS A 96 -2.86 19.70 -20.58
N LYS A 97 -3.44 19.63 -21.78
CA LYS A 97 -3.22 18.49 -22.67
C LYS A 97 -1.72 18.33 -22.91
N ALA A 98 -1.25 17.08 -22.83
CA ALA A 98 0.02 16.69 -23.42
C ALA A 98 0.04 17.03 -24.92
#